data_AF-A0A1I7SVQ0-F1
#
_entry.id   AF-A0A1I7SVQ0-F1
#
_cell.length_a   1.000
_cell.length_b   1.000
_cell.length_c   1.000
_cell.angle_alpha   90.00
_cell.angle_beta   90.00
_cell.angle_gamma   90.00
#
_symmetry.space_group_name_H-M   'P 1'
#
loop_
_entity.id
_entity.type
_entity.pdbx_description
1 polymer ?
#
loop_
_entity_poly.entity_id
_entity_poly.type
_entity_poly.pdbx_seq_one_letter_code
_entity_poly.pdbx_strand_id
1 'polypeptide(L)'
;MKRERLRRFVAWQYASKRTTVRAGSRQLNKIFIYMGMQQKDEKKFERYYSEERVNAALGLNRIEYMHFRNMLDQAHILLDNTCLAQLAIYEPRTFESIVNLTRKMSLEDGRDVLDDDVLQNVEFRPDWLGDPLPRSIYYQKGPAKDFSQTPRKLRVDEF
;
A
#
# COMPACT_ATOMS: atom_id res chain seq x y z
N MET A 1 -28.03 -17.06 -24.61
CA MET A 1 -27.39 -18.10 -23.76
C MET A 1 -28.27 -19.34 -23.75
N LYS A 2 -27.73 -20.54 -24.05
CA LYS A 2 -28.51 -21.80 -24.01
C LYS A 2 -28.93 -22.09 -22.55
N ARG A 3 -30.19 -22.49 -22.32
CA ARG A 3 -30.79 -22.68 -20.97
C ARG A 3 -29.97 -23.61 -20.07
N GLU A 4 -29.38 -24.64 -20.66
CA GLU A 4 -28.53 -25.61 -19.96
C GLU A 4 -27.27 -24.95 -19.38
N ARG A 5 -26.60 -24.08 -20.14
CA ARG A 5 -25.41 -23.34 -19.68
C ARG A 5 -25.73 -22.48 -18.46
N LEU A 6 -26.87 -21.78 -18.49
CA LEU A 6 -27.33 -21.00 -17.34
C LEU A 6 -27.55 -21.88 -16.10
N ARG A 7 -28.21 -23.03 -16.28
CA ARG A 7 -28.47 -23.97 -15.16
C ARG A 7 -27.19 -24.48 -14.53
N ARG A 8 -26.13 -24.73 -15.31
CA ARG A 8 -24.81 -25.14 -14.77
C ARG A 8 -24.21 -24.06 -13.86
N PHE A 9 -24.23 -22.79 -14.26
CA PHE A 9 -23.69 -21.69 -13.44
C PHE A 9 -24.49 -21.40 -12.17
N VAL A 10 -25.81 -21.63 -12.22
CA VAL A 10 -26.75 -21.23 -11.16
C VAL A 10 -27.19 -22.44 -10.32
N ALA A 11 -26.61 -23.62 -10.53
CA ALA A 11 -27.01 -24.87 -9.88
C ALA A 11 -26.92 -24.81 -8.33
N TRP A 12 -25.93 -24.10 -7.80
CA TRP A 12 -25.70 -23.90 -6.37
C TRP A 12 -26.60 -22.84 -5.73
N GLN A 13 -27.37 -22.09 -6.53
CA GLN A 13 -28.27 -21.05 -6.03
C GLN A 13 -29.58 -21.65 -5.51
N TYR A 14 -30.27 -20.89 -4.68
CA TYR A 14 -31.50 -21.35 -4.03
C TYR A 14 -32.77 -20.87 -4.73
N ALA A 15 -33.86 -21.60 -4.51
CA ALA A 15 -35.22 -21.24 -4.93
C ALA A 15 -35.36 -20.89 -6.43
N SER A 16 -36.06 -19.79 -6.74
CA SER A 16 -36.37 -19.38 -8.12
C SER A 16 -35.13 -19.09 -8.96
N LYS A 17 -34.00 -18.77 -8.34
CA LYS A 17 -32.75 -18.47 -9.05
C LYS A 17 -32.21 -19.72 -9.75
N ARG A 18 -32.28 -20.90 -9.11
CA ARG A 18 -31.88 -22.18 -9.74
C ARG A 18 -32.90 -22.72 -10.74
N THR A 19 -34.20 -22.54 -10.48
CA THR A 19 -35.27 -23.18 -11.27
C THR A 19 -35.69 -22.35 -12.48
N THR A 20 -35.84 -21.04 -12.31
CA THR A 20 -36.44 -20.14 -13.30
C THR A 20 -35.38 -19.39 -14.10
N VAL A 21 -35.45 -19.48 -15.44
CA VAL A 21 -34.48 -18.86 -16.37
C VAL A 21 -34.35 -17.35 -16.14
N ARG A 22 -35.47 -16.63 -15.98
CA ARG A 22 -35.47 -15.17 -15.79
C ARG A 22 -34.74 -14.76 -14.50
N ALA A 23 -34.99 -15.44 -13.39
CA ALA A 23 -34.37 -15.16 -12.11
C ALA A 23 -32.88 -15.56 -12.13
N GLY A 24 -32.56 -16.73 -12.70
CA GLY A 24 -31.19 -17.19 -12.85
C GLY A 24 -30.33 -16.25 -13.70
N SER A 25 -30.82 -15.76 -14.85
CA SER A 25 -30.08 -14.81 -15.69
C SER A 25 -29.80 -13.49 -14.98
N ARG A 26 -30.79 -12.96 -14.24
CA ARG A 26 -30.59 -11.74 -13.43
C ARG A 26 -29.56 -11.94 -12.33
N GLN A 27 -29.61 -13.09 -11.64
CA GLN A 27 -28.65 -13.42 -10.59
C GLN A 27 -27.24 -13.58 -11.18
N LEU A 28 -27.10 -14.27 -12.31
CA LEU A 28 -25.82 -14.49 -12.97
C LEU A 28 -25.15 -13.16 -13.35
N ASN A 29 -25.91 -12.23 -13.92
CA ASN A 29 -25.39 -10.90 -14.25
C ASN A 29 -24.91 -10.14 -12.99
N LYS A 30 -25.68 -10.20 -11.89
CA LYS A 30 -25.26 -9.59 -10.61
C LYS A 30 -23.97 -10.21 -10.07
N ILE A 31 -23.84 -11.54 -10.12
CA ILE A 31 -22.64 -12.25 -9.69
C ILE A 31 -21.43 -11.78 -10.48
N PHE A 32 -21.53 -11.66 -11.82
CA PHE A 32 -20.41 -11.19 -12.62
C PHE A 32 -20.04 -9.74 -12.36
N ILE A 33 -21.03 -8.87 -12.13
CA ILE A 33 -20.77 -7.47 -11.72
C ILE A 33 -20.02 -7.46 -10.39
N TYR A 34 -20.51 -8.17 -9.37
CA TYR A 34 -19.87 -8.20 -8.06
C TYR A 34 -18.50 -8.85 -8.08
N MET A 35 -18.31 -9.93 -8.85
CA MET A 35 -16.99 -10.56 -9.03
C MET A 35 -15.99 -9.56 -9.63
N GLY A 36 -16.41 -8.79 -10.65
CA GLY A 36 -15.57 -7.74 -11.24
C GLY A 36 -15.27 -6.59 -10.27
N MET A 37 -16.19 -6.25 -9.36
CA MET A 37 -15.95 -5.27 -8.30
C MET A 37 -14.97 -5.82 -7.26
N GLN A 38 -15.19 -7.05 -6.79
CA GLN A 38 -14.35 -7.73 -5.81
C GLN A 38 -12.91 -7.92 -6.29
N GLN A 39 -12.69 -8.30 -7.55
CA GLN A 39 -11.33 -8.40 -8.11
C GLN A 39 -10.56 -7.06 -8.10
N LYS A 40 -11.27 -5.94 -8.25
CA LYS A 40 -10.66 -4.60 -8.17
C LYS A 40 -10.33 -4.23 -6.73
N ASP A 41 -11.18 -4.63 -5.79
CA ASP A 41 -11.02 -4.28 -4.38
C ASP A 41 -10.06 -5.23 -3.64
N GLU A 42 -9.95 -6.49 -4.06
CA GLU A 42 -9.02 -7.49 -3.51
C GLU A 42 -7.59 -6.96 -3.41
N LYS A 43 -7.09 -6.35 -4.49
CA LYS A 43 -5.74 -5.74 -4.52
C LYS A 43 -5.59 -4.58 -3.56
N LYS A 44 -6.65 -3.81 -3.30
CA LYS A 44 -6.63 -2.70 -2.34
C LYS A 44 -6.67 -3.23 -0.92
N PHE A 45 -7.51 -4.23 -0.67
CA PHE A 45 -7.62 -4.88 0.63
C PHE A 45 -6.31 -5.58 1.01
N GLU A 46 -5.65 -6.27 0.09
CA GLU A 46 -4.35 -6.88 0.35
C GLU A 46 -3.29 -5.86 0.81
N ARG A 47 -3.23 -4.71 0.14
CA ARG A 47 -2.34 -3.60 0.53
C ARG A 47 -2.71 -3.04 1.90
N TYR A 48 -3.99 -2.77 2.11
CA TYR A 48 -4.52 -2.27 3.39
C TYR A 48 -4.19 -3.22 4.55
N TYR A 49 -4.48 -4.52 4.41
CA TYR A 49 -4.17 -5.50 5.46
C TYR A 49 -2.67 -5.68 5.68
N SER A 50 -1.86 -5.53 4.64
CA SER A 50 -0.40 -5.60 4.79
C SER A 50 0.14 -4.40 5.55
N GLU A 51 -0.38 -3.20 5.29
CA GLU A 51 -0.06 -1.98 6.05
C GLU A 51 -0.46 -2.11 7.53
N GLU A 52 -1.67 -2.59 7.81
CA GLU A 52 -2.14 -2.82 9.20
C GLU A 52 -1.27 -3.82 9.95
N ARG A 53 -0.82 -4.91 9.28
CA ARG A 53 0.10 -5.89 9.89
C ARG A 53 1.46 -5.28 10.20
N VAL A 54 2.01 -4.48 9.28
CA VAL A 54 3.28 -3.77 9.51
C VAL A 54 3.11 -2.80 10.66
N ASN A 55 2.03 -2.00 10.69
CA ASN A 55 1.76 -1.06 11.77
C ASN A 55 1.68 -1.76 13.14
N ALA A 56 0.99 -2.90 13.21
CA ALA A 56 0.94 -3.71 14.43
C ALA A 56 2.32 -4.20 14.87
N ALA A 57 3.18 -4.64 13.93
CA ALA A 57 4.54 -5.07 14.23
C ALA A 57 5.44 -3.90 14.68
N LEU A 58 5.29 -2.73 14.07
CA LEU A 58 6.00 -1.51 14.46
C LEU A 58 5.57 -1.00 15.84
N GLY A 59 4.32 -1.24 16.24
CA GLY A 59 3.82 -0.93 17.57
C GLY A 59 4.60 -1.62 18.71
N LEU A 60 5.11 -2.83 18.48
CA LEU A 60 6.00 -3.52 19.43
C LEU A 60 7.33 -2.79 19.59
N ASN A 61 7.80 -2.18 18.50
CA ASN A 61 9.06 -1.47 18.38
C ASN A 61 8.94 0.05 18.61
N ARG A 62 7.75 0.52 19.03
CA ARG A 62 7.45 1.93 19.37
C ARG A 62 7.82 2.95 18.29
N ILE A 63 7.68 2.59 17.02
CA ILE A 63 7.86 3.52 15.89
C ILE A 63 6.55 3.65 15.12
N GLU A 64 6.23 4.85 14.65
CA GLU A 64 5.06 5.05 13.81
C GLU A 64 5.34 4.69 12.34
N TYR A 65 4.33 4.17 11.67
CA TYR A 65 4.43 3.74 10.28
C TYR A 65 4.87 4.85 9.31
N MET A 66 4.38 6.09 9.46
CA MET A 66 4.75 7.22 8.60
C MET A 66 6.25 7.50 8.66
N HIS A 67 6.81 7.50 9.87
CA HIS A 67 8.22 7.73 10.13
C HIS A 67 9.08 6.62 9.53
N PHE A 68 8.70 5.36 9.79
CA PHE A 68 9.32 4.18 9.23
C PHE A 68 9.36 4.21 7.69
N ARG A 69 8.23 4.52 7.04
CA ARG A 69 8.13 4.50 5.58
C ARG A 69 8.93 5.62 4.91
N ASN A 70 8.99 6.80 5.53
CA ASN A 70 9.82 7.91 5.07
C ASN A 70 11.31 7.56 5.13
N MET A 71 11.75 6.88 6.20
CA MET A 71 13.14 6.46 6.34
C MET A 71 13.53 5.38 5.34
N LEU A 72 12.66 4.40 5.08
CA LEU A 72 12.90 3.41 4.02
C LEU A 72 13.05 4.06 2.64
N ASP A 73 12.26 5.09 2.36
CA ASP A 73 12.34 5.86 1.11
C ASP A 73 13.68 6.61 0.99
N GLN A 74 14.10 7.27 2.08
CA GLN A 74 15.40 7.95 2.15
C GLN A 74 16.58 6.98 2.04
N ALA A 75 16.47 5.78 2.61
CA ALA A 75 17.47 4.72 2.53
C ALA A 75 17.51 4.00 1.16
N HIS A 76 16.61 4.36 0.24
CA HIS A 76 16.43 3.68 -1.04
C HIS A 76 16.15 2.16 -0.88
N ILE A 77 15.40 1.78 0.17
CA ILE A 77 14.96 0.39 0.42
C ILE A 77 13.56 0.22 -0.18
N LEU A 78 13.50 -0.37 -1.37
CA LEU A 78 12.28 -0.51 -2.18
C LEU A 78 11.44 -1.75 -1.81
N LEU A 79 11.15 -1.94 -0.52
CA LEU A 79 10.30 -3.04 -0.05
C LEU A 79 8.82 -2.63 -0.05
N ASP A 80 7.97 -3.50 -0.60
CA ASP A 80 6.51 -3.35 -0.53
C ASP A 80 5.96 -3.79 0.85
N ASN A 81 4.80 -3.27 1.22
CA ASN A 81 4.13 -3.61 2.47
C ASN A 81 3.79 -5.10 2.57
N THR A 82 3.48 -5.74 1.45
CA THR A 82 3.22 -7.18 1.40
C THR A 82 4.44 -7.99 1.84
N CYS A 83 5.63 -7.62 1.33
CA CYS A 83 6.91 -8.23 1.70
C CYS A 83 7.29 -7.90 3.15
N LEU A 84 7.14 -6.64 3.58
CA LEU A 84 7.40 -6.23 4.96
C LEU A 84 6.51 -6.97 5.96
N ALA A 85 5.23 -7.16 5.64
CA ALA A 85 4.31 -7.94 6.45
C ALA A 85 4.72 -9.42 6.53
N GLN A 86 5.21 -10.00 5.43
CA GLN A 86 5.74 -11.37 5.43
C GLN A 86 7.00 -11.49 6.28
N LEU A 87 7.94 -10.54 6.17
CA LEU A 87 9.13 -10.49 7.00
C LEU A 87 8.76 -10.38 8.49
N ALA A 88 7.80 -9.53 8.84
CA ALA A 88 7.34 -9.39 10.22
C ALA A 88 6.77 -10.70 10.80
N ILE A 89 6.09 -11.52 9.98
CA ILE A 89 5.48 -12.78 10.41
C ILE A 89 6.50 -13.92 10.47
N TYR A 90 7.29 -14.11 9.42
CA TYR A 90 8.14 -15.30 9.27
C TYR A 90 9.58 -15.07 9.74
N GLU A 91 10.08 -13.84 9.67
CA GLU A 91 11.47 -13.48 9.99
C GLU A 91 11.53 -12.24 10.90
N PRO A 92 11.06 -12.34 12.16
CA PRO A 92 10.97 -11.19 13.05
C PRO A 92 12.33 -10.52 13.31
N ARG A 93 13.43 -11.29 13.34
CA ARG A 93 14.79 -10.75 13.53
C ARG A 93 15.25 -9.87 12.37
N THR A 94 14.95 -10.28 11.13
CA THR A 94 15.27 -9.51 9.93
C THR A 94 14.47 -8.20 9.93
N PHE A 95 13.16 -8.30 10.25
CA PHE A 95 12.30 -7.13 10.36
C PHE A 95 12.76 -6.16 11.47
N GLU A 96 13.12 -6.68 12.65
CA GLU A 96 13.66 -5.89 13.75
C GLU A 96 14.95 -5.16 13.37
N SER A 97 15.85 -5.81 12.62
CA SER A 97 17.08 -5.17 12.12
C SER A 97 16.79 -3.98 11.21
N ILE A 98 15.80 -4.11 10.32
CA ILE A 98 15.34 -3.02 9.44
C ILE A 98 14.74 -1.88 10.28
N VAL A 99 13.91 -2.22 11.27
CA VAL A 99 13.29 -1.22 12.14
C VAL A 99 14.34 -0.45 12.95
N ASN A 100 15.33 -1.15 13.52
CA ASN A 100 16.41 -0.52 14.26
C ASN A 100 17.25 0.42 13.38
N LEU A 101 17.54 0.04 12.14
CA LEU A 101 18.17 0.92 11.14
C LEU A 101 17.34 2.19 10.92
N THR A 102 16.04 2.06 10.63
CA THR A 102 15.16 3.22 10.39
C THR A 102 14.97 4.10 11.62
N ARG A 103 15.02 3.51 12.83
CA ARG A 103 14.97 4.24 14.09
C ARG A 103 16.20 5.13 14.24
N LYS A 104 17.38 4.58 13.92
CA LYS A 104 18.64 5.32 14.00
C LYS A 104 18.65 6.50 13.02
N MET A 105 18.22 6.24 11.78
CA MET A 105 18.06 7.29 10.77
C MET A 105 17.07 8.39 11.20
N SER A 106 15.95 8.00 11.83
CA SER A 106 14.96 8.97 12.32
C SER A 106 15.53 9.88 13.41
N LEU A 107 16.36 9.31 14.30
CA LEU A 107 17.03 10.06 15.36
C LEU A 107 18.04 11.06 14.78
N GLU A 108 18.79 10.67 13.75
CA GLU A 108 19.74 11.55 13.05
C GLU A 108 19.05 12.66 12.24
N ASP A 109 17.87 12.39 11.67
CA ASP A 109 17.00 13.39 11.04
C ASP A 109 16.37 14.36 12.09
N GLY A 110 16.64 14.15 13.39
CA GLY A 110 16.18 15.00 14.48
C GLY A 110 14.72 14.77 14.89
N ARG A 111 14.17 13.60 14.61
CA ARG A 111 12.79 13.24 15.00
C ARG A 111 12.76 12.64 16.39
N ASP A 112 11.67 12.89 17.12
CA ASP A 112 11.46 12.36 18.46
C ASP A 112 11.22 10.85 18.41
N VAL A 113 12.28 10.08 18.64
CA VAL A 113 12.20 8.63 18.81
C VAL A 113 12.90 8.24 20.12
N LEU A 114 12.39 7.22 20.79
CA LEU A 114 12.99 6.72 22.02
C LEU A 114 14.40 6.15 21.73
N ASP A 115 15.39 6.67 22.44
CA ASP A 115 16.76 6.19 22.40
C ASP A 115 16.92 5.05 23.43
N ASP A 116 17.05 3.83 22.93
CA ASP A 116 17.21 2.61 23.72
C ASP A 116 18.65 2.07 23.58
N ASP A 117 19.15 1.31 24.55
CA ASP A 117 20.51 0.71 24.52
C ASP A 117 20.79 -0.12 23.25
N VAL A 118 19.75 -0.76 22.69
CA VAL A 118 19.83 -1.52 21.44
C VAL A 118 20.18 -0.60 20.27
N LEU A 119 19.64 0.61 20.25
CA LEU A 119 19.85 1.59 19.18
C LEU A 119 21.28 2.13 19.17
N GLN A 120 21.91 2.22 20.34
CA GLN A 120 23.30 2.70 20.47
C GLN A 120 24.30 1.76 19.79
N ASN A 121 23.99 0.47 19.73
CA ASN A 121 24.84 -0.54 19.07
C ASN A 121 24.70 -0.55 17.54
N VAL A 122 23.71 0.16 17.00
CA VAL A 122 23.49 0.23 15.55
C VAL A 122 24.27 1.41 15.00
N GLU A 123 25.37 1.10 14.32
CA GLU A 123 26.09 2.08 13.51
C GLU A 123 25.28 2.40 12.25
N PHE A 124 25.01 3.68 12.04
CA PHE A 124 24.51 4.19 10.77
C PHE A 124 25.58 5.08 10.15
N ARG A 125 25.84 4.89 8.85
CA ARG A 125 26.68 5.80 8.08
C ARG A 125 25.93 6.20 6.81
N PRO A 126 25.80 7.51 6.52
CA PRO A 126 25.06 7.99 5.36
C PRO A 126 25.67 7.47 4.04
N ASP A 127 26.99 7.30 3.98
CA ASP A 127 27.71 6.82 2.79
C ASP A 127 27.35 5.38 2.37
N TRP A 128 26.74 4.59 3.25
CA TRP A 128 26.39 3.19 2.95
C TRP A 128 25.13 3.03 2.12
N LEU A 129 24.29 4.06 2.06
CA LEU A 129 23.01 4.02 1.35
C LEU A 129 23.09 4.79 0.05
N GLY A 130 22.32 4.35 -0.93
CA GLY A 130 22.18 5.08 -2.19
C GLY A 130 21.38 6.36 -1.98
N ASP A 131 21.67 7.38 -2.77
CA ASP A 131 20.86 8.60 -2.79
C ASP A 131 19.41 8.23 -3.14
N PRO A 132 18.41 8.80 -2.44
CA PRO A 132 17.02 8.55 -2.76
C PRO A 132 16.70 9.06 -4.16
N LEU A 133 15.88 8.31 -4.89
CA LEU A 133 15.40 8.74 -6.20
C LEU A 133 14.65 10.08 -6.05
N PRO A 134 14.86 11.05 -6.96
CA PRO A 134 14.10 12.29 -6.93
C PRO A 134 12.62 11.95 -7.10
N ARG A 135 11.79 12.49 -6.20
CA ARG A 135 10.34 12.35 -6.31
C ARG A 135 9.88 13.03 -7.60
N SER A 136 8.90 12.44 -8.27
CA SER A 136 8.29 13.06 -9.45
C SER A 136 7.78 14.45 -9.10
N ILE A 137 8.15 15.46 -9.89
CA ILE A 137 7.70 16.84 -9.69
C ILE A 137 6.18 16.89 -9.82
N TYR A 138 5.48 17.26 -8.75
CA TYR A 138 4.03 17.47 -8.79
C TYR A 138 3.76 18.90 -9.26
N TYR A 139 3.36 19.03 -10.53
CA TYR A 139 2.89 20.31 -11.04
C TYR A 139 1.59 20.68 -10.31
N GLN A 140 1.62 21.83 -9.61
CA GLN A 140 0.42 22.37 -8.98
C GLN A 140 -0.67 22.48 -10.03
N LYS A 141 -1.82 21.83 -9.80
CA LYS A 141 -2.98 22.04 -10.64
C LYS A 141 -3.34 23.51 -10.54
N GLY A 142 -3.56 24.17 -11.68
CA GLY A 142 -4.01 25.55 -11.73
C GLY A 142 -5.28 25.77 -10.87
N PRO A 143 -5.58 27.02 -10.49
CA PRO A 143 -6.70 27.33 -9.62
C PRO A 143 -8.01 26.72 -10.15
N ALA A 144 -8.68 25.92 -9.31
CA ALA A 144 -9.83 25.11 -9.71
C ALA A 144 -11.13 25.90 -9.92
N LYS A 145 -11.20 27.15 -9.45
CA LYS A 145 -12.45 27.92 -9.39
C LYS A 145 -12.47 29.19 -10.23
N ASP A 146 -11.32 29.82 -10.47
CA ASP A 146 -11.23 31.02 -11.29
C ASP A 146 -10.14 30.85 -12.36
N PHE A 147 -10.55 30.55 -13.59
CA PHE A 147 -9.69 30.56 -14.79
C PHE A 147 -9.22 31.97 -15.19
N SER A 148 -9.29 32.94 -14.27
CA SER A 148 -8.92 34.34 -14.50
C SER A 148 -7.41 34.52 -14.69
N GLN A 149 -6.61 33.64 -14.08
CA GLN A 149 -5.16 33.61 -14.30
C GLN A 149 -4.81 32.55 -15.33
N THR A 150 -4.20 32.97 -16.43
CA THR A 150 -3.68 32.04 -17.43
C THR A 150 -2.55 31.22 -16.82
N PRO A 151 -2.48 29.89 -17.09
CA PRO A 151 -1.37 29.08 -16.59
C PRO A 151 -0.06 29.61 -17.15
N ARG A 152 0.93 29.78 -16.26
CA ARG A 152 2.27 30.19 -16.64
C ARG A 152 2.90 29.14 -17.54
N LYS A 153 3.58 29.56 -18.61
CA LYS A 153 4.42 28.67 -19.41
C LYS A 153 5.60 28.20 -18.56
N LEU A 154 5.77 26.89 -18.45
CA LEU A 154 6.89 26.28 -17.75
C LEU A 154 8.20 26.63 -18.47
N ARG A 155 9.27 26.83 -17.71
CA ARG A 155 10.63 26.98 -18.24
C ARG A 155 11.23 25.63 -18.58
N VAL A 156 12.27 25.60 -19.43
CA VAL A 156 12.99 24.36 -19.79
C VAL A 156 13.56 23.67 -18.56
N ASP A 157 13.98 24.46 -17.57
CA ASP A 157 14.50 24.02 -16.28
C ASP A 157 13.42 23.40 -15.36
N GLU A 158 12.13 23.57 -15.70
CA GLU A 158 10.97 23.03 -14.98
C GLU A 158 10.40 21.76 -15.66
N PHE A 159 11.05 21.26 -16.73
CA PHE A 159 10.74 19.99 -17.43
C PHE A 159 11.54 18.81 -16.88
#